data_AF-A0A1V2FWT4-F1
#
_entry.id   AF-A0A1V2FWT4-F1
#
_cell.length_a   1.000
_cell.length_b   1.000
_cell.length_c   1.000
_cell.angle_alpha   90.00
_cell.angle_beta   90.00
_cell.angle_gamma   90.00
#
_symmetry.space_group_name_H-M   'P 1'
#
loop_
_entity.id
_entity.type
_entity.pdbx_description
1 polymer ?
#
loop_
_entity_poly.entity_id
_entity_poly.type
_entity_poly.pdbx_seq_one_letter_code
_entity_poly.pdbx_strand_id
1 'polypeptide(L)'
;DTRFAAEIVDISRGGMRVRLVDNGAIAFIPAPFLHAVRDELVCSQENGTVQIKGETAYKVTDVIDVTIAEVRMETRSIIARPVA
;
A
#
# COMPACT_ATOMS: atom_id res chain seq x y z
N ASP A 1 -5.50 -16.10 -6.25
CA ASP A 1 -5.92 -14.86 -5.55
C ASP A 1 -6.59 -13.90 -6.50
N THR A 2 -7.70 -13.30 -6.06
CA THR A 2 -8.40 -12.23 -6.78
C THR A 2 -7.58 -10.95 -6.67
N ARG A 3 -7.31 -10.32 -7.82
CA ARG A 3 -6.58 -9.06 -7.92
C ARG A 3 -7.57 -7.91 -8.05
N PHE A 4 -7.22 -6.77 -7.47
CA PHE A 4 -7.98 -5.55 -7.54
C PHE A 4 -7.04 -4.41 -7.94
N ALA A 5 -7.42 -3.62 -8.93
CA ALA A 5 -6.71 -2.38 -9.22
C ALA A 5 -6.95 -1.40 -8.07
N ALA A 6 -5.89 -0.79 -7.55
CA ALA A 6 -5.97 0.14 -6.44
C ALA A 6 -5.03 1.34 -6.63
N GLU A 7 -5.57 2.55 -6.45
CA GLU A 7 -4.83 3.80 -6.49
C GLU A 7 -4.21 4.09 -5.12
N ILE A 8 -2.93 4.44 -5.07
CA ILE A 8 -2.27 4.89 -3.84
C ILE A 8 -2.74 6.31 -3.50
N VAL A 9 -3.49 6.46 -2.40
CA VAL A 9 -4.08 7.76 -2.03
C VAL A 9 -3.27 8.51 -0.98
N ASP A 10 -2.46 7.81 -0.20
CA ASP A 10 -1.64 8.42 0.86
C ASP A 10 -0.51 7.49 1.29
N ILE A 11 0.62 8.06 1.70
CA ILE A 11 1.80 7.34 2.19
C ILE A 11 2.15 7.86 3.59
N SER A 12 2.41 6.93 4.50
CA SER A 12 2.77 7.20 5.88
C SER A 12 3.95 6.34 6.32
N ARG A 13 4.54 6.63 7.49
CA ARG A 13 5.63 5.81 8.06
C ARG A 13 5.22 4.34 8.28
N GLY A 14 3.94 4.05 8.46
CA GLY A 14 3.44 2.69 8.67
C GLY A 14 3.22 1.88 7.39
N GLY A 15 3.28 2.51 6.23
CA GLY A 15 2.85 1.92 4.96
C GLY A 15 1.99 2.90 4.15
N MET A 16 1.17 2.39 3.25
CA MET A 16 0.37 3.21 2.32
C MET A 16 -1.10 2.85 2.33
N ARG A 17 -1.96 3.86 2.11
CA ARG A 17 -3.38 3.67 1.91
C ARG A 17 -3.67 3.61 0.43
N VAL A 18 -4.49 2.65 0.03
CA VAL A 18 -4.93 2.48 -1.35
C VAL A 18 -6.44 2.51 -1.43
N ARG A 19 -6.97 2.99 -2.56
CA ARG A 19 -8.38 2.97 -2.90
C ARG A 19 -8.60 1.99 -4.04
N LEU A 20 -9.42 0.97 -3.83
CA LEU A 20 -9.80 0.06 -4.91
C LEU A 20 -10.57 0.84 -5.98
N VAL A 21 -10.13 0.76 -7.23
CA VAL A 21 -10.65 1.58 -8.34
C VAL A 21 -12.12 1.27 -8.60
N ASP A 22 -12.49 -0.01 -8.59
CA ASP A 22 -13.83 -0.45 -9.02
C ASP A 22 -14.94 -0.12 -8.01
N ASN A 23 -14.64 -0.10 -6.72
CA ASN A 23 -15.66 0.01 -5.67
C ASN A 23 -15.38 1.11 -4.63
N GLY A 24 -14.23 1.79 -4.72
CA GLY A 24 -13.86 2.89 -3.83
C GLY A 24 -13.47 2.48 -2.40
N ALA A 25 -13.39 1.19 -2.09
CA ALA A 25 -13.00 0.74 -0.76
C ALA A 25 -11.56 1.17 -0.42
N ILE A 26 -11.35 1.62 0.83
CA ILE A 26 -10.02 1.98 1.32
C ILE A 26 -9.39 0.77 2.01
N ALA A 27 -8.18 0.43 1.59
CA ALA A 27 -7.36 -0.58 2.22
C ALA A 27 -6.02 0.02 2.66
N PHE A 28 -5.38 -0.65 3.63
CA PHE A 28 -4.07 -0.30 4.13
C PHE A 28 -3.07 -1.39 3.77
N ILE A 29 -1.90 -0.98 3.27
CA ILE A 29 -0.78 -1.84 2.94
C ILE A 29 0.34 -1.53 3.95
N PRO A 30 0.61 -2.42 4.92
CA PRO A 30 1.67 -2.24 5.89
C PRO A 30 3.05 -2.20 5.24
N ALA A 31 3.98 -1.41 5.77
CA ALA A 31 5.37 -1.34 5.33
C ALA A 31 6.05 -2.73 5.17
N PRO A 32 5.88 -3.71 6.08
CA PRO A 32 6.44 -5.06 5.91
C PRO A 32 5.92 -5.83 4.69
N PHE A 33 4.80 -5.42 4.09
CA PHE A 33 4.29 -6.00 2.85
C PHE A 33 4.88 -5.34 1.60
N LEU A 34 5.50 -4.16 1.74
CA LEU A 34 6.20 -3.46 0.66
C LEU A 34 7.62 -3.98 0.51
N HIS A 35 8.33 -4.16 1.63
CA HIS A 35 9.67 -4.71 1.66
C HIS A 35 9.97 -5.32 3.03
N ALA A 36 10.67 -6.46 3.06
CA ALA A 36 10.96 -7.17 4.31
C ALA A 36 12.07 -6.50 5.14
N VAL A 37 13.03 -5.84 4.48
CA VAL A 37 14.17 -5.20 5.14
C VAL A 37 13.84 -3.74 5.43
N ARG A 38 13.57 -3.43 6.70
CA ARG A 38 13.16 -2.09 7.13
C ARG A 38 14.20 -1.01 6.80
N ASP A 39 15.48 -1.32 6.92
CA ASP A 39 16.57 -0.35 6.69
C ASP A 39 16.68 0.05 5.21
N GLU A 40 16.16 -0.78 4.31
CA GLU A 40 16.12 -0.52 2.88
C GLU A 40 14.81 0.15 2.44
N LEU A 41 13.85 0.38 3.35
CA LEU A 41 12.53 0.91 3.05
C LEU A 41 12.34 2.31 3.64
N VAL A 42 12.02 3.28 2.79
CA VAL A 42 11.71 4.66 3.21
C VAL A 42 10.33 5.05 2.70
N CYS A 43 9.37 5.21 3.61
CA CYS A 43 8.05 5.76 3.31
C CYS A 43 8.04 7.26 3.65
N SER A 44 8.12 8.12 2.63
CA SER A 44 8.09 9.58 2.79
C SER A 44 6.69 10.12 2.56
N GLN A 45 6.06 10.61 3.64
CA GLN A 45 4.77 11.29 3.56
C GLN A 45 4.88 12.65 2.86
N GLU A 46 5.97 13.38 3.10
CA GLU A 46 6.20 14.70 2.50
C GLU A 46 6.33 14.60 0.98
N ASN A 47 7.06 13.60 0.48
CA ASN A 47 7.25 13.41 -0.96
C ASN A 47 6.11 12.60 -1.60
N GLY A 48 5.27 11.94 -0.79
CA GLY A 48 4.27 11.00 -1.28
C GLY A 48 4.92 9.84 -2.05
N THR A 49 6.03 9.29 -1.56
CA THR A 49 6.78 8.21 -2.21
C THR A 49 7.20 7.12 -1.24
N VAL A 50 7.20 5.88 -1.70
CA VAL A 50 7.90 4.76 -1.07
C VAL A 50 9.16 4.47 -1.87
N GLN A 51 10.30 4.48 -1.19
CA GLN A 51 11.58 4.14 -1.76
C GLN A 51 12.09 2.83 -1.19
N ILE A 52 12.62 1.98 -2.07
CA ILE A 52 13.28 0.72 -1.71
C ILE A 52 14.70 0.79 -2.23
N LYS A 53 15.70 0.62 -1.34
CA LYS A 53 17.13 0.75 -1.66
C LYS A 53 17.50 2.10 -2.31
N GLY A 54 16.77 3.16 -1.97
CA GLY A 54 16.98 4.50 -2.51
C GLY A 54 16.28 4.78 -3.84
N GLU A 55 15.63 3.78 -4.46
CA GLU A 55 14.86 3.94 -5.69
C GLU A 55 13.37 4.10 -5.39
N THR A 56 12.68 4.98 -6.12
CA THR A 56 11.23 5.16 -5.92
C THR A 56 10.49 3.98 -6.50
N ALA A 57 9.88 3.17 -5.64
CA ALA A 57 9.12 1.99 -6.02
C ALA A 57 7.62 2.30 -6.17
N TYR A 58 7.09 3.21 -5.36
CA TYR A 58 5.69 3.61 -5.40
C TYR A 58 5.53 5.10 -5.15
N LYS A 59 4.50 5.71 -5.73
CA LYS A 59 4.13 7.11 -5.51
C LYS A 59 2.63 7.23 -5.28
N VAL A 60 2.22 8.25 -4.51
CA VAL A 60 0.81 8.66 -4.47
C VAL A 60 0.32 8.91 -5.89
N THR A 61 -0.93 8.52 -6.18
CA THR A 61 -1.60 8.46 -7.49
C THR A 61 -1.24 7.30 -8.41
N ASP A 62 -0.22 6.49 -8.08
CA ASP A 62 0.04 5.27 -8.86
C ASP A 62 -1.10 4.27 -8.67
N VAL A 63 -1.43 3.56 -9.75
CA VAL A 63 -2.39 2.45 -9.71
C VAL A 63 -1.62 1.14 -9.74
N ILE A 64 -1.84 0.30 -8.74
CA ILE A 64 -1.20 -1.00 -8.57
C ILE A 64 -2.24 -2.10 -8.39
N ASP A 65 -1.88 -3.33 -8.76
CA ASP A 65 -2.69 -4.49 -8.42
C ASP A 65 -2.44 -4.92 -6.97
N VAL A 66 -3.51 -5.20 -6.24
CA VAL A 66 -3.46 -5.66 -4.85
C VAL A 66 -4.32 -6.90 -4.64
N THR A 67 -3.97 -7.70 -3.64
CA THR A 67 -4.82 -8.75 -3.07
C THR A 67 -5.25 -8.36 -1.66
N ILE A 68 -6.42 -8.86 -1.23
CA ILE A 68 -6.88 -8.64 0.15
C ILE A 68 -6.23 -9.71 1.04
N ALA A 69 -5.42 -9.27 1.99
CA ALA A 69 -4.74 -10.15 2.93
C ALA A 69 -5.63 -10.48 4.14
N GLU A 70 -6.34 -9.48 4.67
CA GLU A 70 -7.18 -9.63 5.85
C GLU A 70 -8.28 -8.56 5.88
N VAL A 71 -9.47 -8.90 6.37
CA VAL A 71 -10.51 -7.92 6.69
C VAL A 71 -10.84 -8.05 8.17
N ARG A 72 -10.52 -6.99 8.93
CA ARG A 72 -10.76 -6.93 10.37
C ARG A 72 -12.13 -6.31 10.63
N MET A 73 -13.10 -7.14 10.97
CA MET A 73 -14.50 -6.70 11.15
C MET A 73 -14.69 -5.78 12.36
N GLU A 74 -13.93 -6.00 13.43
CA GLU A 74 -13.98 -5.21 14.66
C GLU A 74 -13.63 -3.73 14.42
N THR A 75 -12.54 -3.49 13.69
CA THR A 75 -12.06 -2.15 13.34
C THR A 75 -12.55 -1.66 11.98
N ARG A 76 -13.23 -2.54 11.22
CA ARG A 76 -13.66 -2.31 9.83
C ARG A 76 -12.51 -1.90 8.92
N SER A 77 -11.32 -2.47 9.15
CA SER A 77 -10.12 -2.16 8.38
C SER A 77 -9.79 -3.29 7.41
N ILE A 78 -9.45 -2.92 6.18
CA ILE A 78 -9.04 -3.85 5.12
C ILE A 78 -7.52 -3.78 5.00
N ILE A 79 -6.84 -4.91 5.11
CA ILE A 79 -5.40 -5.04 4.90
C ILE A 79 -5.19 -5.65 3.51
N ALA A 80 -4.42 -4.96 2.67
CA ALA A 80 -4.09 -5.40 1.33
C ALA A 80 -2.58 -5.65 1.19
N ARG A 81 -2.20 -6.39 0.15
CA ARG A 81 -0.81 -6.64 -0.24
C ARG A 81 -0.63 -6.34 -1.73
N PRO A 82 0.46 -5.69 -2.17
CA PRO A 82 0.75 -5.53 -3.58
C PRO A 82 0.96 -6.89 -4.25
N VAL A 83 0.52 -7.01 -5.49
CA VAL A 83 0.85 -8.16 -6.34
C VAL A 83 2.26 -7.92 -6.88
N ALA A 84 3.18 -8.83 -6.56
CA ALA A 84 4.52 -8.88 -7.15
C ALA A 84 4.49 -9.52 -8.54
#